data_AF-A0A7W4ZQ47-F1
#
_entry.id   AF-A0A7W4ZQ47-F1
#
_cell.length_a   1.000
_cell.length_b   1.000
_cell.length_c   1.000
_cell.angle_alpha   90.00
_cell.angle_beta   90.00
_cell.angle_gamma   90.00
#
_symmetry.space_group_name_H-M   'P 1'
#
loop_
_entity.id
_entity.type
_entity.pdbx_description
1 polymer ?
#
loop_
_entity_poly.entity_id
_entity_poly.type
_entity_poly.pdbx_seq_one_letter_code
_entity_poly.pdbx_strand_id
1 'polypeptide(L)' 'MRRLATAFVAVSVLALAGCAQDFDKGPEGKVTEKVKDSKKFYLVVDPSKAGDETKFRVSKYDYHDCNRGSKYPKCVEG' A
#
# COMPACT_ATOMS: atom_id res chain seq x y z
N MET A 1 -12.51 47.30 -38.55
CA MET A 1 -13.09 46.48 -37.46
C MET A 1 -11.97 45.70 -36.78
N ARG A 2 -12.05 45.59 -35.45
CA ARG A 2 -10.95 45.27 -34.51
C ARG A 2 -10.38 43.85 -34.63
N ARG A 3 -9.12 43.75 -34.21
CA ARG A 3 -8.18 42.62 -34.25
C ARG A 3 -8.62 41.41 -33.42
N LEU A 4 -8.33 40.23 -33.98
CA LEU A 4 -7.91 38.96 -33.37
C LEU A 4 -7.89 38.87 -31.83
N ALA A 5 -8.66 37.92 -31.30
CA ALA A 5 -8.35 37.27 -30.02
C ALA A 5 -9.00 35.87 -30.01
N THR A 6 -8.37 34.91 -30.68
CA THR A 6 -8.73 33.49 -30.57
C THR A 6 -8.28 33.03 -29.19
N ALA A 7 -9.20 33.00 -28.23
CA ALA A 7 -8.94 32.52 -26.89
C ALA A 7 -8.68 31.00 -26.93
N PHE A 8 -7.42 30.60 -26.79
CA PHE A 8 -7.04 29.21 -26.54
C PHE A 8 -7.48 28.84 -25.12
N VAL A 9 -8.61 28.15 -25.01
CA VAL A 9 -9.03 27.50 -23.76
C VAL A 9 -8.17 26.24 -23.60
N ALA A 10 -7.09 26.34 -22.83
CA ALA A 10 -6.31 25.19 -22.42
C ALA A 10 -7.14 24.36 -21.43
N VAL A 11 -7.74 23.27 -21.93
CA VAL A 11 -8.41 22.28 -21.07
C VAL A 11 -7.33 21.48 -20.36
N SER A 12 -7.03 21.86 -19.12
CA SER A 12 -6.14 21.11 -18.23
C SER A 12 -6.80 19.79 -17.87
N VAL A 13 -6.39 18.71 -18.53
CA VAL A 13 -6.74 17.35 -18.11
C VAL A 13 -5.95 17.07 -16.83
N LEU A 14 -6.56 17.33 -15.66
CA LEU A 14 -6.03 16.81 -14.40
C LEU A 14 -6.13 15.30 -14.45
N ALA A 15 -5.02 14.63 -14.78
CA ALA A 15 -4.87 13.22 -14.52
C ALA A 15 -4.97 13.02 -13.00
N LEU A 16 -6.13 12.58 -12.54
CA LEU A 16 -6.28 11.98 -11.22
C LEU A 16 -5.48 10.67 -11.22
N ALA A 17 -4.15 10.78 -11.09
CA ALA A 17 -3.38 9.69 -10.51
C ALA A 17 -3.93 9.54 -9.09
N GLY A 18 -4.95 8.68 -8.97
CA GLY A 18 -5.59 8.40 -7.70
C GLY A 18 -4.50 8.06 -6.69
N CYS A 19 -4.58 8.67 -5.51
CA CYS A 19 -3.70 8.38 -4.38
C CYS A 19 -3.99 6.98 -3.83
N ALA A 20 -3.92 5.94 -4.68
CA ALA A 20 -3.89 4.57 -4.23
C ALA A 20 -2.61 4.43 -3.41
N GLN A 21 -2.76 4.24 -2.10
CA GLN A 21 -1.62 3.86 -1.28
C GLN A 21 -1.24 2.45 -1.72
N ASP A 22 -0.19 2.35 -2.55
CA ASP A 22 0.41 1.06 -2.84
C ASP A 22 0.95 0.46 -1.53
N PHE A 23 0.47 -0.73 -1.20
CA PHE A 23 0.95 -1.54 -0.09
C PHE A 23 1.77 -2.67 -0.65
N ASP A 24 2.93 -2.92 -0.05
CA ASP A 24 3.78 -4.02 -0.48
C ASP A 24 3.07 -5.35 -0.19
N LYS A 25 3.12 -6.28 -1.14
CA LYS A 25 2.54 -7.62 -0.95
C LYS A 25 3.32 -8.46 0.07
N GLY A 26 4.53 -8.07 0.48
CA GLY A 26 5.35 -8.80 1.45
C GLY A 26 5.74 -10.23 1.01
N PRO A 27 6.65 -10.90 1.75
CA PRO A 27 7.02 -12.29 1.47
C PRO A 27 6.01 -13.29 2.05
N GLU A 28 5.86 -14.46 1.44
CA GLU A 28 5.13 -15.58 2.06
C GLU A 28 5.87 -16.07 3.31
N GLY A 29 5.16 -16.24 4.42
CA GLY A 29 5.79 -16.52 5.70
C GLY A 29 4.84 -16.57 6.88
N LYS A 30 5.40 -16.37 8.07
CA LYS A 30 4.67 -16.26 9.32
C LYS A 30 4.82 -14.85 9.86
N VAL A 31 3.71 -14.22 10.25
CA VAL A 31 3.75 -12.90 10.89
C VAL A 31 4.40 -13.05 12.26
N THR A 32 5.56 -12.43 12.47
CA THR A 32 6.29 -12.49 13.75
C THR A 32 6.04 -11.27 14.61
N GLU A 33 5.72 -10.13 14.00
CA GLU A 33 5.40 -8.90 14.72
C GLU A 33 4.40 -8.02 13.95
N LYS A 34 3.74 -7.12 14.71
CA LYS A 34 2.79 -6.14 14.21
C LYS A 34 3.18 -4.79 14.77
N VAL A 35 3.54 -3.85 13.91
CA VAL A 35 3.98 -2.51 14.33
C VAL A 35 2.99 -1.47 13.84
N LYS A 36 2.50 -0.64 14.77
CA LYS A 36 1.71 0.54 14.45
C LYS A 36 2.57 1.77 14.72
N ASP A 37 2.82 2.56 13.68
CA ASP A 37 3.50 3.84 13.79
C ASP A 37 2.55 4.95 13.36
N SER A 38 2.03 5.70 14.35
CA SER A 38 1.06 6.76 14.14
C SER A 38 -0.19 6.27 13.38
N LYS A 39 -0.32 6.64 12.10
CA LYS A 39 -1.43 6.23 11.20
C LYS A 39 -1.03 5.13 10.21
N LYS A 40 0.21 4.64 10.27
CA LYS A 40 0.76 3.60 9.39
C LYS A 40 0.78 2.25 10.12
N PHE A 41 0.53 1.20 9.37
CA PHE A 41 0.46 -0.17 9.86
C PHE A 41 1.49 -1.02 9.13
N TYR A 42 2.18 -1.87 9.88
CA TYR A 42 3.26 -2.73 9.37
C TYR A 42 3.13 -4.13 9.93
N LEU A 43 3.46 -5.11 9.10
CA LEU A 43 3.71 -6.49 9.51
C LEU A 43 5.21 -6.76 9.41
N VAL A 44 5.71 -7.58 10.32
CA VAL A 44 7.01 -8.24 10.19
C VAL A 44 6.73 -9.70 9.90
N VAL A 45 7.30 -10.21 8.82
CA VAL A 45 7.11 -11.59 8.37
C VAL A 45 8.44 -12.29 8.31
N ASP A 46 8.54 -13.42 9.00
CA ASP A 46 9.59 -14.41 8.84
C ASP A 46 9.27 -15.27 7.61
N PRO A 47 10.08 -15.19 6.54
CA PRO A 47 9.77 -15.84 5.28
C PRO A 47 9.83 -17.37 5.41
N SER A 48 8.88 -18.07 4.78
CA SER A 48 8.85 -19.55 4.76
C SER A 48 10.02 -20.17 4.01
N LYS A 49 10.66 -19.39 3.14
CA LYS A 49 11.89 -19.76 2.41
C LYS A 49 13.03 -18.94 3.01
N ALA A 50 14.25 -19.50 2.99
CA ALA A 50 15.43 -18.87 3.57
C ALA A 50 15.52 -17.37 3.23
N GLY A 51 15.77 -16.55 4.25
CA GLY A 51 15.81 -15.09 4.17
C GLY A 51 15.65 -14.48 5.55
N ASP A 52 15.78 -13.16 5.62
CA ASP A 52 15.61 -12.41 6.86
C ASP A 52 14.15 -11.97 7.04
N GLU A 53 13.77 -11.72 8.30
CA GLU A 53 12.47 -11.12 8.60
C GLU A 53 12.31 -9.78 7.86
N THR A 54 11.16 -9.61 7.22
CA THR A 54 10.87 -8.42 6.42
C THR A 54 9.74 -7.62 7.05
N LYS A 55 10.00 -6.33 7.32
CA LYS A 55 9.00 -5.35 7.73
C LYS A 55 8.49 -4.58 6.51
N PHE A 56 7.19 -4.59 6.29
CA PHE A 56 6.56 -3.88 5.16
C PHE A 56 5.23 -3.27 5.56
N ARG A 57 4.80 -2.26 4.79
CA ARG A 57 3.60 -1.49 5.08
C ARG A 57 2.37 -2.19 4.53
N VAL A 58 1.32 -2.25 5.34
CA VAL A 58 0.04 -2.86 4.98
C VAL A 58 -1.13 -1.91 5.23
N SER A 59 -2.30 -2.26 4.71
CA SER A 59 -3.52 -1.53 5.01
C SER A 59 -3.93 -1.71 6.48
N LYS A 60 -4.83 -0.86 6.96
CA LYS A 60 -5.41 -1.03 8.30
C LYS A 60 -6.14 -2.37 8.43
N TYR A 61 -6.81 -2.83 7.37
CA TYR A 61 -7.60 -4.06 7.37
C TYR A 61 -6.69 -5.27 7.49
N ASP A 62 -5.70 -5.39 6.59
CA ASP A 62 -4.67 -6.44 6.62
C ASP A 62 -3.97 -6.53 7.97
N TYR A 63 -3.65 -5.37 8.57
CA TYR A 63 -3.05 -5.33 9.89
C TYR A 63 -3.98 -5.92 10.96
N HIS A 64 -5.29 -5.71 10.89
CA HIS A 64 -6.22 -6.27 11.86
C HIS A 64 -6.56 -7.74 11.59
N ASP A 65 -6.61 -8.15 10.32
CA ASP A 65 -6.92 -9.53 9.91
C ASP A 65 -5.73 -10.49 10.18
N CYS A 66 -4.50 -10.01 10.01
CA CYS A 66 -3.30 -10.78 10.32
C CYS A 66 -2.86 -10.61 11.78
N ASN A 67 -2.83 -11.69 12.54
CA ASN A 67 -2.31 -11.72 13.91
C ASN A 67 -0.90 -12.30 13.95
N ARG A 68 -0.18 -12.03 15.06
CA ARG A 68 1.12 -12.66 15.30
C ARG A 68 0.94 -14.18 15.28
N GLY A 69 1.73 -14.85 14.46
CA GLY A 69 1.68 -16.29 14.24
C GLY A 69 0.83 -16.72 13.05
N SER A 70 0.05 -15.83 12.44
CA SER A 70 -0.72 -16.12 11.23
C SER A 70 0.19 -16.39 10.04
N LYS A 71 -0.29 -17.22 9.11
CA LYS A 71 0.36 -17.43 7.81
C LYS A 71 0.03 -16.27 6.89
N TYR A 72 1.06 -15.67 6.32
CA TYR A 72 0.98 -14.59 5.36
C TYR A 72 1.37 -15.12 3.96
N PRO A 73 0.71 -14.71 2.86
CA PRO A 73 -0.38 -13.73 2.77
C PRO A 73 -1.77 -14.29 3.06
N LYS A 74 -1.93 -15.56 3.45
CA LYS A 74 -3.26 -16.17 3.65
C LYS A 74 -4.19 -15.37 4.58
N CYS A 75 -3.65 -14.71 5.61
CA CYS A 75 -4.43 -13.89 6.52
C CYS A 75 -4.90 -12.54 5.96
N VAL A 76 -4.49 -12.15 4.76
CA VAL A 76 -4.98 -10.95 4.04
C VAL A 76 -5.80 -11.28 2.79
N GLU A 77 -5.88 -12.56 2.41
CA GLU A 77 -6.50 -12.94 1.13
C GLU A 77 -8.03 -13.03 1.17
N GLY A 78 -8.66 -12.95 2.36
CA GLY A 78 -10.13 -12.91 2.51
C GLY A 78 -10.82 -14.24 2.27
#